data_AF-A0A7C6ZU51-F1
#
_entry.id   AF-A0A7C6ZU51-F1
#
_cell.length_a   1.000
_cell.length_b   1.000
_cell.length_c   1.000
_cell.angle_alpha   90.00
_cell.angle_beta   90.00
_cell.angle_gamma   90.00
#
_symmetry.space_group_name_H-M   'P 1'
#
loop_
_entity.id
_entity.type
_entity.pdbx_description
1 polymer ?
#
loop_
_entity_poly.entity_id
_entity_poly.type
_entity_poly.pdbx_seq_one_letter_code
_entity_poly.pdbx_strand_id
1 'polypeptide(L)'
;EKGSLRFNLERMNELEAFWIDDEPKETRGFHQVLVSEPYHPWWENWWPQGHMIGWEHTFVHEITHLLDCIVNDKPVAPIGADFEDGYRCAVICDAILESAASKRQVDCKY
;
A
#
# COMPACT_ATOMS: atom_id res chain seq x y z
N GLU A 1 10.57 -4.94 -17.43
CA GLU A 1 10.28 -4.71 -15.98
C GLU A 1 11.47 -3.98 -15.36
N LYS A 2 11.33 -3.32 -14.21
CA LYS A 2 12.37 -2.44 -13.62
C LYS A 2 12.88 -2.89 -12.23
N GLY A 3 12.18 -3.79 -11.56
CA GLY A 3 12.47 -4.14 -10.17
C GLY A 3 11.35 -4.94 -9.51
N SER A 4 11.51 -5.18 -8.22
CA SER A 4 10.57 -5.90 -7.36
C SER A 4 10.42 -5.18 -6.02
N LEU A 5 9.22 -5.25 -5.42
CA LEU A 5 8.94 -4.77 -4.07
C LEU A 5 8.44 -5.93 -3.21
N ARG A 6 8.79 -5.91 -1.93
CA ARG A 6 8.27 -6.85 -0.93
C ARG A 6 7.94 -6.11 0.37
N PHE A 7 6.77 -6.42 0.90
CA PHE A 7 6.25 -5.87 2.14
C PHE A 7 5.76 -7.00 3.04
N ASN A 8 5.95 -6.85 4.36
CA ASN A 8 5.45 -7.75 5.37
C ASN A 8 4.80 -6.93 6.49
N LEU A 9 3.51 -7.15 6.76
CA LEU A 9 2.78 -6.42 7.79
C LEU A 9 3.36 -6.63 9.20
N GLU A 10 3.94 -7.79 9.49
CA GLU A 10 4.63 -8.04 10.77
C GLU A 10 5.90 -7.18 10.95
N ARG A 11 6.41 -6.62 9.85
CA ARG A 11 7.52 -5.65 9.78
C ARG A 11 7.06 -4.37 9.07
N MET A 12 5.90 -3.83 9.47
CA MET A 12 5.17 -2.75 8.79
C MET A 12 6.00 -1.49 8.43
N ASN A 13 7.07 -1.22 9.17
CA ASN A 13 7.93 -0.03 8.97
C ASN A 13 9.06 -0.29 7.97
N GLU A 14 9.07 -1.44 7.29
CA GLU A 14 10.11 -1.81 6.33
C GLU A 14 9.52 -2.11 4.96
N LEU A 15 10.20 -1.62 3.92
CA LEU A 15 9.92 -1.96 2.53
C LEU A 15 11.19 -2.50 1.89
N GLU A 16 11.12 -3.70 1.33
CA GLU A 16 12.23 -4.28 0.58
C GLU A 16 12.08 -3.91 -0.90
N ALA A 17 13.10 -3.25 -1.46
CA ALA A 17 13.11 -2.82 -2.86
C ALA A 17 14.32 -3.37 -3.62
N PHE A 18 14.07 -3.98 -4.77
CA PHE A 18 15.08 -4.49 -5.68
C PHE A 18 14.98 -3.75 -7.01
N TRP A 19 16.10 -3.24 -7.52
CA TRP A 19 16.16 -2.60 -8.83
C TRP A 19 17.01 -3.44 -9.79
N ILE A 20 16.52 -3.64 -11.02
CA ILE A 20 17.22 -4.44 -12.03
C ILE A 20 18.51 -3.77 -12.50
N ASP A 21 18.58 -2.44 -12.44
CA ASP A 21 19.73 -1.67 -12.94
C ASP A 21 20.64 -1.15 -11.82
N ASP A 22 20.51 -1.69 -10.61
CA ASP A 22 21.37 -1.32 -9.48
C ASP A 22 22.80 -1.86 -9.67
N GLU A 23 23.79 -1.07 -9.26
CA GLU A 23 25.21 -1.32 -9.49
C GLU A 23 26.03 -1.13 -8.20
N PRO A 24 27.10 -1.92 -7.99
CA PRO A 24 27.64 -2.92 -8.89
C PRO A 24 26.82 -4.23 -8.89
N LYS A 25 26.79 -4.93 -10.02
CA LYS A 25 26.04 -6.20 -10.20
C LYS A 25 26.30 -7.23 -9.10
N GLU A 26 27.52 -7.27 -8.56
CA GLU A 26 27.97 -8.21 -7.54
C GLU A 26 27.28 -8.01 -6.18
N THR A 27 26.80 -6.79 -5.90
CA THR A 27 26.08 -6.46 -4.65
C THR A 27 24.62 -6.11 -4.88
N ARG A 28 24.13 -6.29 -6.11
CA ARG A 28 22.72 -6.08 -6.45
C ARG A 28 21.85 -7.01 -5.61
N GLY A 29 20.91 -6.43 -4.88
CA GLY A 29 20.04 -7.18 -3.96
C GLY A 29 18.85 -6.35 -3.51
N PHE A 30 18.02 -6.94 -2.64
CA PHE A 30 16.95 -6.21 -1.99
C PHE A 30 17.56 -5.24 -0.97
N HIS A 31 17.21 -3.97 -1.11
CA HIS A 31 17.49 -2.95 -0.12
C HIS A 31 16.34 -2.91 0.87
N GLN A 32 16.65 -3.13 2.14
CA GLN A 32 15.67 -2.96 3.22
C GLN A 32 15.60 -1.48 3.57
N VAL A 33 14.54 -0.82 3.13
CA VAL A 33 14.27 0.58 3.45
C VAL A 33 13.49 0.64 4.76
N LEU A 34 14.10 1.23 5.79
CA LEU A 34 13.40 1.58 7.01
C LEU A 34 12.55 2.83 6.74
N VAL A 35 11.24 2.64 6.61
CA VAL A 35 10.29 3.71 6.38
C VAL A 35 10.11 4.49 7.68
N SER A 36 11.04 5.40 7.97
CA SER A 36 10.96 6.26 9.16
C SER A 36 11.55 7.67 9.03
N GLU A 37 11.85 8.09 7.80
CA GLU A 37 12.34 9.44 7.52
C GLU A 37 11.20 10.44 7.40
N PRO A 38 11.38 11.73 7.76
CA PRO A 38 10.34 12.75 7.66
C PRO A 38 9.75 12.95 6.25
N TYR A 39 10.49 12.59 5.20
CA TYR A 39 10.02 12.67 3.82
C TYR A 39 9.22 11.43 3.38
N HIS A 40 9.15 10.38 4.20
CA HIS A 40 8.23 9.29 3.95
C HIS A 40 6.79 9.73 4.24
N PRO A 41 5.78 9.21 3.51
CA PRO A 41 4.40 9.60 3.70
C PRO A 41 3.97 9.53 5.16
N TRP A 42 3.30 10.59 5.62
CA TRP A 42 2.78 10.79 6.99
C TRP A 42 3.82 10.91 8.11
N TRP A 43 5.10 10.61 7.86
CA TRP A 43 6.08 10.43 8.93
C TRP A 43 6.42 11.72 9.67
N GLU A 44 6.39 12.86 8.99
CA GLU A 44 6.60 14.19 9.58
C GLU A 44 5.70 14.51 10.79
N ASN A 45 4.58 13.78 10.96
CA ASN A 45 3.61 13.97 12.03
C ASN A 45 3.87 13.11 13.28
N TRP A 46 4.91 12.27 13.27
CA TRP A 46 5.14 11.26 14.32
C TRP A 46 6.47 11.48 15.04
N TRP A 47 7.37 10.49 14.93
CA TRP A 47 8.57 10.38 15.75
C TRP A 47 9.83 10.58 14.91
N PRO A 48 10.98 10.91 15.55
CA PRO A 48 12.26 10.92 14.86
C PRO A 48 12.59 9.56 14.20
N GLN A 49 13.50 9.60 13.22
CA GLN A 49 13.99 8.41 12.50
C GLN A 49 14.26 7.23 13.44
N GLY A 50 13.84 6.03 13.04
CA GLY A 50 14.04 4.80 13.80
C GLY A 50 13.02 4.49 14.89
N HIS A 51 12.02 5.35 15.12
CA HIS A 51 10.96 5.13 16.10
C HIS A 51 9.68 4.65 15.41
N MET A 52 9.40 3.36 15.52
CA MET A 52 8.37 2.69 14.72
C MET A 52 6.94 3.15 15.03
N ILE A 53 6.10 3.16 14.01
CA ILE A 53 4.65 3.23 14.17
C ILE A 53 4.03 1.83 14.12
N GLY A 54 2.82 1.72 14.68
CA GLY A 54 2.05 0.47 14.76
C GLY A 54 0.75 0.52 13.97
N TRP A 55 0.03 -0.60 13.97
CA TRP A 55 -1.25 -0.79 13.28
C TRP A 55 -2.27 0.33 13.56
N GLU A 56 -2.31 0.85 14.78
CA GLU A 56 -3.20 1.93 15.18
C GLU A 56 -2.96 3.24 14.41
N HIS A 57 -1.75 3.49 13.93
CA HIS A 57 -1.40 4.71 13.22
C HIS A 57 -2.03 4.75 11.81
N THR A 58 -2.29 3.58 11.19
CA THR A 58 -2.93 3.51 9.88
C THR A 58 -4.35 4.08 9.94
N PHE A 59 -5.08 3.84 11.03
CA PHE A 59 -6.42 4.42 11.25
C PHE A 59 -6.35 5.92 11.50
N VAL A 60 -5.30 6.40 12.18
CA VAL A 60 -5.10 7.84 12.35
C VAL A 60 -4.84 8.51 11.00
N HIS A 61 -4.06 7.89 10.12
CA HIS A 61 -3.85 8.39 8.75
C HIS A 61 -5.16 8.39 7.95
N GLU A 62 -5.92 7.29 8.01
CA GLU A 62 -7.20 7.14 7.32
C GLU A 62 -8.23 8.21 7.75
N ILE A 63 -8.46 8.37 9.06
CA ILE A 63 -9.44 9.35 9.55
C ILE A 63 -8.98 10.79 9.30
N THR A 64 -7.67 11.06 9.36
CA THR A 64 -7.13 12.39 9.06
C THR A 64 -7.38 12.76 7.60
N HIS A 65 -7.11 11.83 6.67
CA HIS A 65 -7.39 12.02 5.24
C HIS A 65 -8.88 12.24 4.98
N LEU A 66 -9.75 11.40 5.57
CA LEU A 66 -11.19 11.53 5.42
C LEU A 66 -11.72 12.88 5.90
N LEU A 67 -11.29 13.33 7.08
CA LEU A 67 -11.71 14.62 7.64
C LEU A 67 -11.19 15.79 6.80
N ASP A 68 -9.97 15.73 6.26
CA ASP A 68 -9.45 16.74 5.33
C ASP A 68 -10.32 16.83 4.06
N CYS A 69 -10.71 15.69 3.49
CA CYS A 69 -11.60 15.64 2.33
C CYS A 69 -12.97 16.27 2.62
N ILE A 70 -13.57 15.98 3.77
CA ILE A 70 -14.88 16.51 4.17
C ILE A 70 -14.81 18.03 4.37
N VAL A 71 -13.84 18.50 5.16
CA VAL A 71 -13.76 19.91 5.54
C VAL A 71 -13.39 20.80 4.34
N ASN A 72 -12.60 20.27 3.41
CA ASN A 72 -12.11 21.04 2.27
C ASN A 72 -12.78 20.70 0.93
N ASP A 73 -13.85 19.89 0.93
CA ASP A 73 -14.56 19.45 -0.28
C ASP A 73 -13.62 18.89 -1.36
N LYS A 74 -12.71 18.00 -0.95
CA LYS A 74 -11.73 17.35 -1.84
C LYS A 74 -12.16 15.90 -2.14
N PRO A 75 -11.81 15.36 -3.32
CA PRO A 75 -12.00 13.93 -3.57
C PRO A 75 -11.18 13.08 -2.59
N VAL A 76 -11.71 11.90 -2.24
CA VAL A 76 -11.01 10.91 -1.40
C VAL A 76 -9.89 10.22 -2.19
N ALA A 77 -10.14 9.93 -3.46
CA ALA A 77 -9.17 9.36 -4.38
C ALA A 77 -8.09 10.38 -4.82
N PRO A 78 -6.85 9.93 -5.13
CA PRO A 78 -6.39 8.53 -5.18
C PRO A 78 -5.77 8.02 -3.86
N ILE A 79 -5.76 8.84 -2.80
CA ILE A 79 -5.11 8.46 -1.53
C ILE A 79 -5.95 7.45 -0.76
N GLY A 80 -7.25 7.70 -0.62
CA GLY A 80 -8.23 6.73 -0.13
C GLY A 80 -9.00 6.08 -1.29
N ALA A 81 -9.62 4.94 -1.02
CA ALA A 81 -10.52 4.29 -1.97
C ALA A 81 -11.91 4.95 -1.93
N ASP A 82 -12.49 5.19 -3.11
CA ASP A 82 -13.89 5.62 -3.21
C ASP A 82 -14.86 4.43 -3.35
N PHE A 83 -16.14 4.73 -3.62
CA PHE A 83 -17.16 3.69 -3.79
C PHE A 83 -17.00 2.89 -5.08
N GLU A 84 -16.46 3.48 -6.14
CA GLU A 84 -16.18 2.77 -7.39
C GLU A 84 -15.03 1.78 -7.20
N ASP A 85 -13.96 2.18 -6.50
CA ASP A 85 -12.87 1.28 -6.11
C ASP A 85 -13.39 0.11 -5.23
N GLY A 86 -14.25 0.42 -4.26
CA GLY A 86 -14.89 -0.58 -3.40
C GLY A 86 -15.75 -1.58 -4.19
N TYR A 87 -16.55 -1.10 -5.14
CA TYR A 87 -17.36 -1.96 -6.02
C TYR A 87 -16.48 -2.84 -6.92
N ARG A 88 -15.40 -2.30 -7.50
CA ARG A 88 -14.44 -3.08 -8.29
C ARG A 88 -13.78 -4.20 -7.47
N CYS A 89 -13.44 -3.93 -6.21
CA CYS A 89 -12.92 -4.94 -5.30
C CYS A 89 -13.96 -6.05 -5.05
N ALA A 90 -15.23 -5.70 -4.86
CA ALA A 90 -16.30 -6.67 -4.69
C ALA A 90 -16.49 -7.58 -5.92
N VAL A 91 -16.42 -7.02 -7.13
CA VAL A 91 -16.48 -7.80 -8.39
C VAL A 91 -15.37 -8.85 -8.45
N ILE A 92 -14.16 -8.51 -8.00
CA ILE A 92 -13.04 -9.47 -7.93
C ILE A 92 -13.33 -10.57 -6.91
N CYS A 93 -13.86 -10.23 -5.73
CA CYS A 93 -14.27 -11.22 -4.73
C CYS A 93 -15.29 -12.21 -5.28
N ASP A 94 -16.31 -11.72 -6.00
CA ASP A 94 -17.32 -12.58 -6.63
C ASP A 94 -16.71 -13.50 -7.70
N ALA A 95 -15.80 -12.97 -8.52
CA ALA A 95 -15.07 -13.76 -9.51
C ALA A 95 -14.20 -14.86 -8.86
N ILE A 96 -13.56 -14.58 -7.73
CA ILE A 96 -12.81 -15.60 -6.96
C ILE A 96 -13.74 -16.73 -6.50
N LEU A 97 -14.92 -16.38 -5.99
CA LEU A 97 -15.92 -17.37 -5.54
C LEU A 97 -16.43 -18.23 -6.72
N GLU A 98 -16.74 -17.61 -7.86
CA GLU A 98 -17.17 -18.31 -9.06
C GLU A 98 -16.09 -19.24 -9.61
N SER A 99 -14.85 -18.76 -9.67
CA SER A 99 -13.68 -19.54 -10.07
C SER A 99 -13.51 -20.79 -9.21
N ALA A 100 -13.59 -20.63 -7.89
CA ALA A 100 -13.47 -21.73 -6.94
C ALA A 100 -14.61 -22.76 -7.11
N ALA A 101 -15.86 -22.30 -7.28
CA ALA A 101 -17.02 -23.15 -7.45
C ALA A 101 -16.99 -23.93 -8.78
N SER A 102 -16.60 -23.26 -9.86
CA SER A 102 -16.58 -23.82 -11.22
C SER A 102 -15.30 -24.61 -11.54
N LYS A 103 -14.23 -24.41 -10.75
CA LYS A 103 -12.87 -24.92 -10.96
C LYS A 103 -12.26 -24.46 -12.29
N ARG A 104 -12.53 -23.21 -12.68
CA ARG A 104 -12.08 -22.63 -13.95
C ARG A 104 -11.68 -21.18 -13.74
N GLN A 105 -10.85 -20.68 -14.65
CA GLN A 105 -10.62 -19.24 -14.77
C GLN A 105 -11.91 -18.55 -15.22
N VAL A 106 -12.19 -17.39 -14.62
CA VAL A 106 -13.33 -16.54 -14.96
C VAL A 106 -12.81 -15.12 -15.20
N ASP A 107 -13.42 -14.44 -16.17
CA ASP A 107 -13.11 -13.03 -16.44
C ASP A 107 -13.83 -12.16 -15.41
N CYS A 108 -13.09 -11.23 -14.79
CA CYS A 108 -13.72 -10.17 -13.99
C CYS A 108 -14.42 -9.19 -14.93
N LYS A 109 -15.73 -8.99 -14.75
CA LYS A 109 -16.53 -8.07 -15.56
C LYS A 109 -17.00 -6.91 -14.69
N TYR A 110 -16.53 -5.71 -15.04
CA TYR A 110 -16.89 -4.44 -14.43
C TYR A 110 -17.76 -3.63 -15.39
#